data_AF-A0A8S1HN68-F1
#
_entry.id   AF-A0A8S1HN68-F1
#
_cell.length_a   1.000
_cell.length_b   1.000
_cell.length_c   1.000
_cell.angle_alpha   90.00
_cell.angle_beta   90.00
_cell.angle_gamma   90.00
#
_symmetry.space_group_name_H-M   'P 1'
#
loop_
_entity.id
_entity.type
_entity.pdbx_description
1 polymer ?
#
loop_
_entity_poly.entity_id
_entity_poly.type
_entity_poly.pdbx_seq_one_letter_code
_entity_poly.pdbx_strand_id
1 'polypeptide(L)'
;MMRWMLGVTLLDRRRNSWLYEKLKLREVRSEAVKRKWLFAKKIATGEDTWAKKIVEWRPWAKTRGVGRPKPRWRDDLQYEQFLVKDRRQLREPTNISSNIP
;
A
#
# COMPACT_ATOMS: atom_id res chain seq x y z
N MET A 1 15.65 -2.41 17.22
CA MET A 1 15.97 -3.35 16.12
C MET A 1 17.03 -2.80 15.16
N MET A 2 16.70 -1.95 14.17
CA MET A 2 17.68 -1.45 13.17
C MET A 2 18.93 -0.78 13.76
N ARG A 3 18.79 -0.03 14.86
CA ARG A 3 19.92 0.57 15.57
C ARG A 3 20.88 -0.46 16.14
N TRP A 4 20.35 -1.54 16.69
CA TRP A 4 21.14 -2.61 17.29
C TRP A 4 21.97 -3.34 16.22
N MET A 5 21.40 -3.59 15.03
CA MET A 5 22.12 -4.19 13.90
C MET A 5 23.30 -3.33 13.41
N LEU A 6 23.22 -2.01 13.57
CA LEU A 6 24.26 -1.07 13.16
C LEU A 6 25.17 -0.63 14.32
N GLY A 7 24.97 -1.18 15.53
CA GLY A 7 25.71 -0.76 16.72
C GLY A 7 25.48 0.70 17.14
N VAL A 8 24.38 1.33 16.70
CA VAL A 8 24.11 2.75 16.95
C VAL A 8 23.43 2.94 18.30
N THR A 9 24.02 3.80 19.13
CA THR A 9 23.49 4.14 20.45
C THR A 9 22.55 5.36 20.39
N LEU A 10 21.95 5.72 21.53
CA LEU A 10 21.14 6.94 21.63
C LEU A 10 22.02 8.21 21.56
N LEU A 11 23.28 8.13 21.98
CA LEU A 11 24.22 9.25 22.01
C LEU A 11 24.64 9.71 20.60
N ASP A 12 24.63 8.82 19.63
CA ASP A 12 24.96 9.13 18.22
C ASP A 12 23.95 10.09 17.56
N ARG A 13 22.79 10.32 18.19
CA ARG A 13 21.71 11.23 17.74
C ARG A 13 21.34 11.07 16.25
N ARG A 14 21.54 9.87 15.68
CA ARG A 14 21.19 9.59 14.28
C ARG A 14 19.68 9.55 14.11
N ARG A 15 19.18 10.07 12.99
CA ARG A 15 17.76 10.04 12.65
C ARG A 15 17.36 8.67 12.08
N ASN A 16 16.09 8.30 12.18
CA ASN A 16 15.61 7.05 11.60
C ASN A 16 15.75 7.02 10.07
N SER A 17 15.62 8.16 9.39
CA SER A 17 15.87 8.27 7.94
C SER A 17 17.27 7.79 7.54
N TRP A 18 18.28 8.16 8.32
CA TRP A 18 19.66 7.74 8.12
C TRP A 18 19.84 6.23 8.29
N LEU A 19 19.16 5.63 9.28
CA LEU A 19 19.18 4.17 9.47
C LEU A 19 18.55 3.44 8.28
N TYR A 20 17.43 3.95 7.76
CA TYR A 20 16.77 3.37 6.60
C TYR A 20 17.59 3.47 5.32
N GLU A 21 18.35 4.55 5.16
CA GLU A 21 19.28 4.76 4.04
C GLU A 21 20.45 3.77 4.11
N LYS A 22 21.06 3.62 5.30
CA LYS A 22 22.18 2.68 5.46
C LYS A 22 21.79 1.21 5.30
N LEU A 23 20.60 0.83 5.76
CA LEU A 23 20.12 -0.55 5.65
C LEU A 23 19.35 -0.83 4.35
N LYS A 24 19.14 0.18 3.48
CA LYS A 24 18.31 0.11 2.26
C LYS A 24 16.90 -0.45 2.48
N LEU A 25 16.42 -0.49 3.73
CA LEU A 25 15.13 -1.08 4.10
C LEU A 25 13.93 -0.29 3.56
N ARG A 26 14.11 0.99 3.25
CA ARG A 26 13.07 1.81 2.62
C ARG A 26 12.68 1.27 1.25
N GLU A 27 13.67 0.81 0.49
CA GLU A 27 13.48 0.22 -0.83
C GLU A 27 12.75 -1.11 -0.72
N VAL A 28 13.20 -2.00 0.17
CA VAL A 28 12.56 -3.30 0.41
C VAL A 28 11.09 -3.14 0.83
N ARG A 29 10.78 -2.19 1.72
CA ARG A 29 9.39 -1.91 2.12
C ARG A 29 8.56 -1.47 0.91
N SER A 30 9.09 -0.57 0.09
CA SER A 30 8.39 -0.08 -1.10
C SER A 30 8.17 -1.19 -2.14
N GLU A 31 9.15 -2.09 -2.29
CA GLU A 31 9.08 -3.20 -3.22
C GLU A 31 8.15 -4.31 -2.73
N ALA A 32 8.12 -4.59 -1.43
CA ALA A 32 7.14 -5.48 -0.82
C ALA A 32 5.71 -4.97 -1.01
N VAL A 33 5.48 -3.67 -0.84
CA VAL A 33 4.19 -3.04 -1.13
C VAL A 33 3.85 -3.15 -2.61
N LYS A 34 4.80 -2.88 -3.52
CA LYS A 34 4.61 -3.04 -4.97
C LYS A 34 4.25 -4.49 -5.34
N ARG A 35 4.97 -5.48 -4.81
CA ARG A 35 4.72 -6.91 -5.04
C ARG A 35 3.36 -7.33 -4.48
N LYS A 36 2.98 -6.86 -3.29
CA LYS A 36 1.64 -7.07 -2.71
C LYS A 36 0.54 -6.59 -3.67
N TRP A 37 0.69 -5.38 -4.21
CA TRP A 37 -0.32 -4.80 -5.11
C TRP A 37 -0.33 -5.45 -6.50
N LEU A 38 0.83 -5.85 -7.04
CA LEU A 38 0.91 -6.61 -8.28
C LEU A 38 0.20 -7.97 -8.17
N PHE A 39 0.41 -8.66 -7.06
CA PHE A 39 -0.28 -9.91 -6.75
C PHE A 39 -1.80 -9.70 -6.61
N ALA A 40 -2.21 -8.69 -5.86
CA ALA A 40 -3.63 -8.35 -5.69
C ALA A 40 -4.30 -7.98 -7.02
N LYS A 41 -3.62 -7.22 -7.89
CA LYS A 41 -4.08 -6.91 -9.25
C LYS A 41 -4.25 -8.18 -10.06
N LYS A 42 -3.27 -9.09 -10.04
CA LYS A 42 -3.31 -10.37 -10.76
C LYS A 42 -4.50 -11.23 -10.32
N ILE A 43 -4.82 -11.28 -9.03
CA ILE A 43 -6.02 -11.99 -8.53
C ILE A 43 -7.31 -11.28 -8.94
N ALA A 44 -7.34 -9.95 -8.96
CA ALA A 44 -8.53 -9.20 -9.32
C ALA A 44 -8.88 -9.32 -10.82
N THR A 45 -7.87 -9.41 -11.70
CA THR A 45 -8.05 -9.49 -13.16
C THR A 45 -7.97 -10.91 -13.72
N GLY A 46 -7.42 -11.87 -12.98
CA GLY A 46 -7.19 -13.23 -13.44
C GLY A 46 -8.34 -14.19 -13.13
N GLU A 47 -8.47 -15.22 -13.96
CA GLU A 47 -9.43 -16.32 -13.85
C GLU A 47 -8.97 -17.42 -12.88
N ASP A 48 -7.89 -17.17 -12.13
CA ASP A 48 -7.20 -18.18 -11.32
C ASP A 48 -8.01 -18.53 -10.07
N THR A 49 -8.86 -19.55 -10.23
CA THR A 49 -9.89 -19.95 -9.26
C THR A 49 -9.32 -20.31 -7.90
N TRP A 50 -8.10 -20.86 -7.85
CA TRP A 50 -7.46 -21.27 -6.60
C TRP A 50 -6.94 -20.09 -5.77
N ALA A 51 -6.25 -19.14 -6.40
CA ALA A 51 -5.78 -17.94 -5.71
C ALA A 51 -6.96 -17.13 -5.16
N LYS A 52 -8.03 -17.01 -5.94
CA LYS A 52 -9.28 -16.37 -5.50
C LYS A 52 -9.93 -17.14 -4.36
N LYS A 53 -10.05 -18.48 -4.46
CA LYS A 53 -10.57 -19.34 -3.39
C LYS A 53 -9.78 -19.20 -2.10
N ILE A 54 -8.45 -19.14 -2.15
CA ILE A 54 -7.60 -18.99 -0.96
C ILE A 54 -7.80 -17.63 -0.31
N VAL A 55 -7.86 -16.54 -1.09
CA VAL A 55 -8.04 -15.22 -0.47
C VAL A 55 -9.48 -14.98 -0.01
N GLU A 56 -10.47 -15.58 -0.68
CA GLU A 56 -11.87 -15.55 -0.25
C GLU A 56 -12.18 -16.65 0.78
N TRP A 57 -11.22 -17.54 1.09
CA TRP A 57 -11.38 -18.65 2.01
C TRP A 57 -11.61 -18.11 3.41
N ARG A 58 -12.61 -18.68 4.07
CA ARG A 58 -12.98 -18.33 5.44
C ARG A 58 -13.59 -19.55 6.12
N PRO A 59 -13.28 -19.79 7.41
CA PRO A 59 -13.88 -20.88 8.15
C PRO A 59 -15.40 -20.69 8.22
N TRP A 60 -16.15 -21.66 7.70
CA TRP A 60 -17.62 -21.63 7.63
C TRP A 60 -18.31 -21.57 9.00
N ALA A 61 -17.58 -21.87 10.08
CA ALA A 61 -18.10 -21.93 11.45
C ALA A 61 -18.37 -20.56 12.10
N LYS A 62 -17.96 -19.43 11.50
CA LYS A 62 -18.20 -18.10 12.09
C LYS A 62 -19.28 -17.34 11.32
N THR A 63 -20.47 -17.27 11.91
CA THR A 63 -21.51 -16.29 11.55
C THR A 63 -20.94 -14.88 11.70
N ARG A 64 -21.20 -14.00 10.73
CA ARG A 64 -20.72 -12.61 10.79
C ARG A 64 -21.34 -11.93 12.01
N GLY A 65 -20.53 -11.16 12.76
CA GLY A 65 -21.08 -10.23 13.75
C GLY A 65 -22.06 -9.27 13.06
N VAL A 66 -23.20 -9.03 13.71
CA VAL A 66 -24.25 -8.14 13.21
C VAL A 66 -23.68 -6.70 13.13
N GLY A 67 -23.72 -6.07 11.95
CA GLY A 67 -23.19 -4.72 11.73
C GLY A 67 -22.60 -4.49 10.34
N ARG A 68 -21.93 -3.33 10.15
CA ARG A 68 -21.26 -2.98 8.89
C ARG A 68 -20.15 -4.01 8.61
N PRO A 69 -20.11 -4.63 7.41
CA PRO A 69 -19.05 -5.55 7.05
C PRO A 69 -17.69 -4.88 7.25
N LYS A 70 -16.73 -5.58 7.87
CA LYS A 70 -15.35 -5.11 7.91
C LYS A 70 -14.84 -4.92 6.48
N PRO A 71 -14.09 -3.83 6.21
CA PRO A 71 -13.55 -3.56 4.88
C PRO A 71 -12.77 -4.77 4.40
N ARG A 72 -13.09 -5.21 3.18
CA ARG A 72 -12.38 -6.31 2.53
C ARG A 72 -11.08 -5.77 1.96
N TRP A 73 -10.09 -6.64 1.83
CA TRP A 73 -8.88 -6.37 1.04
C TRP A 73 -9.18 -5.87 -0.39
N ARG A 74 -10.32 -6.28 -0.97
CA ARG A 74 -10.83 -5.77 -2.25
C ARG A 74 -11.27 -4.31 -2.17
N ASP A 75 -11.83 -3.90 -1.05
CA ASP A 75 -12.27 -2.52 -0.84
C ASP A 75 -11.04 -1.60 -0.72
N ASP A 76 -9.97 -2.07 -0.06
CA ASP A 76 -8.68 -1.36 0.02
C ASP A 76 -8.05 -1.11 -1.36
N LEU A 77 -8.18 -2.06 -2.30
CA LEU A 77 -7.74 -1.88 -3.70
C LEU A 77 -8.49 -0.73 -4.38
N GLN A 78 -9.77 -0.59 -4.09
CA GLN A 78 -10.62 0.43 -4.67
C GLN A 78 -10.26 1.80 -4.09
N TYR A 79 -10.05 1.90 -2.77
CA TYR A 79 -9.57 3.12 -2.12
C TYR A 79 -8.19 3.57 -2.64
N GLU A 80 -7.24 2.66 -2.78
CA GLU A 80 -5.90 2.98 -3.31
C GLU A 80 -5.95 3.41 -4.78
N GLN A 81 -6.80 2.78 -5.61
CA GLN A 81 -7.02 3.23 -6.99
C GLN A 81 -7.64 4.63 -7.04
N PHE A 82 -8.60 4.95 -6.17
CA PHE A 82 -9.15 6.29 -6.04
C PHE A 82 -8.08 7.31 -5.65
N LEU A 83 -7.28 7.03 -4.61
CA LEU A 83 -6.18 7.90 -4.16
C LEU A 83 -5.05 8.06 -5.18
N VAL A 84 -4.83 7.07 -6.04
CA VAL A 84 -3.88 7.15 -7.16
C VAL A 84 -4.47 7.95 -8.33
N LYS A 85 -5.78 7.86 -8.58
CA LYS A 85 -6.49 8.65 -9.61
C LYS A 85 -6.55 10.14 -9.24
N ASP A 86 -6.86 10.48 -7.99
CA ASP A 86 -6.87 11.88 -7.50
C ASP A 86 -5.49 12.54 -7.64
N ARG A 87 -4.41 11.81 -7.35
CA ARG A 87 -3.04 12.31 -7.52
C ARG A 87 -2.64 12.56 -8.98
N ARG A 88 -3.34 11.98 -9.96
CA ARG A 88 -3.16 12.28 -11.38
C ARG A 88 -3.94 13.52 -11.80
N GLN A 89 -5.14 13.73 -11.24
CA GLN A 89 -5.92 14.95 -11.48
C GLN A 89 -5.22 16.21 -10.95
N LEU A 90 -4.45 16.10 -9.85
CA LEU A 90 -3.62 17.19 -9.32
C LEU A 90 -2.34 17.47 -10.14
N ARG A 91 -2.02 16.66 -11.16
CA ARG A 91 -0.79 16.81 -11.98
C ARG A 91 -1.04 17.36 -13.39
N GLU A 92 -2.28 17.64 -13.76
CA GLU A 92 -2.53 18.38 -14.99
C GLU A 92 -2.45 19.87 -14.65
N PRO A 93 -1.44 20.62 -15.13
CA PRO A 93 -1.50 22.06 -15.05
C PRO A 93 -2.70 22.49 -15.87
N THR A 94 -3.72 23.01 -15.19
CA THR A 94 -4.77 23.79 -15.82
C THR A 94 -4.09 24.94 -16.56
N ASN A 95 -3.91 24.78 -17.87
CA ASN A 95 -3.65 25.89 -18.79
C ASN A 95 -4.90 26.76 -18.79
N ILE A 96 -5.04 27.57 -17.75
CA ILE A 96 -5.98 28.70 -17.73
C ILE A 96 -5.30 29.77 -18.56
N SER A 97 -5.68 29.77 -19.84
CA SER A 97 -5.43 30.83 -20.79
C SER A 97 -5.66 32.18 -20.13
N SER A 98 -4.61 33.00 -20.14
CA SER A 98 -4.63 34.43 -19.86
C SER A 98 -5.63 35.11 -20.80
N ASN A 99 -6.76 35.53 -20.25
CA ASN A 99 -7.57 36.61 -20.79
C ASN A 99 -8.04 37.45 -19.60
N ILE A 100 -7.29 38.52 -19.33
CA ILE A 100 -7.74 39.66 -18.54
C ILE A 100 -7.85 40.81 -19.55
N PRO A 101 -8.97 41.56 -19.57
CA PRO A 101 -9.21 42.63 -20.54
C PRO A 101 -8.19 43.77 -20.45
#